data_AF-A0A0F9FZL6-F1
#
_entry.id   AF-A0A0F9FZL6-F1
#
_cell.length_a   1.000
_cell.length_b   1.000
_cell.length_c   1.000
_cell.angle_alpha   90.00
_cell.angle_beta   90.00
_cell.angle_gamma   90.00
#
_symmetry.space_group_name_H-M   'P 1'
#
loop_
_entity.id
_entity.type
_entity.pdbx_description
1 polymer ?
#
loop_
_entity_poly.entity_id
_entity_poly.type
_entity_poly.pdbx_seq_one_letter_code
_entity_poly.pdbx_strand_id
1 'polypeptide(L)'
;IVINPKKDFIAMTNIKKVLKSYGRFVLDGEKLVRVLTKDNVQIDVYIAHGNYNPLLLIRTGSLWHNKKLCMKAKSLNYSLTAKGLINKLNERVIATSEKDIFRELGFEYKEPEERD
;
A
#
# COMPACT_ATOMS: atom_id res chain seq x y z
N ILE A 1 6.56 3.56 4.68
CA ILE A 1 6.31 4.72 3.79
C ILE A 1 5.83 4.21 2.44
N VAL A 2 4.82 4.85 1.83
CA VAL A 2 4.40 4.57 0.45
C VAL A 2 4.72 5.77 -0.42
N ILE A 3 5.41 5.55 -1.54
CA ILE A 3 5.75 6.60 -2.49
C ILE A 3 5.10 6.33 -3.84
N ASN A 4 4.56 7.36 -4.47
CA ASN A 4 4.10 7.34 -5.85
C ASN A 4 5.07 8.15 -6.71
N PRO A 5 6.12 7.53 -7.25
CA PRO A 5 6.98 8.25 -8.19
C PRO A 5 6.12 8.69 -9.38
N LYS A 6 6.07 10.00 -9.65
CA LYS A 6 5.70 10.48 -10.99
C LYS A 6 6.61 9.75 -11.99
N LYS A 7 6.12 9.49 -13.22
CA LYS A 7 6.61 8.55 -14.27
C LYS A 7 8.12 8.54 -14.61
N ASP A 8 8.97 9.25 -13.88
CA ASP A 8 10.36 9.46 -14.18
C ASP A 8 11.27 8.51 -13.40
N PHE A 9 12.05 7.72 -14.14
CA PHE A 9 13.15 6.89 -13.64
C PHE A 9 14.13 7.68 -12.74
N ILE A 10 14.30 8.97 -13.03
CA ILE A 10 15.15 9.91 -12.28
C ILE A 10 14.69 10.04 -10.81
N ALA A 11 13.38 10.03 -10.56
CA ALA A 11 12.83 10.14 -9.21
C ALA A 11 13.25 8.94 -8.35
N MET A 12 13.25 7.73 -8.92
CA MET A 12 13.62 6.51 -8.20
C MET A 12 15.10 6.49 -7.82
N THR A 13 15.97 6.88 -8.75
CA THR A 13 17.42 6.97 -8.51
C THR A 13 17.73 7.96 -7.38
N ASN A 14 17.06 9.12 -7.38
CA ASN A 14 17.21 10.11 -6.31
C ASN A 14 16.72 9.58 -4.96
N ILE A 15 15.58 8.89 -4.92
CA ILE A 15 15.05 8.27 -3.69
C ILE A 15 16.03 7.26 -3.14
N LYS A 16 16.56 6.35 -3.97
CA LYS A 16 17.56 5.37 -3.52
C LYS A 16 18.84 6.04 -3.02
N LYS A 17 19.32 7.08 -3.71
CA LYS A 17 20.50 7.84 -3.27
C LYS A 17 20.29 8.46 -1.88
N VAL A 18 19.11 9.04 -1.64
CA VAL A 18 18.73 9.59 -0.33
C VAL A 18 18.63 8.46 0.70
N LEU A 19 17.93 7.37 0.41
CA LEU A 19 17.80 6.24 1.32
C LEU A 19 19.16 5.64 1.73
N LYS A 20 20.12 5.59 0.80
CA LYS A 20 21.49 5.15 1.07
C LYS A 20 22.26 6.08 2.01
N SER A 21 21.93 7.38 2.09
CA SER A 21 22.60 8.28 3.03
C SER A 21 22.18 8.04 4.48
N TYR A 22 20.97 7.50 4.70
CA TYR A 22 20.45 7.17 6.03
C TYR A 22 20.94 5.82 6.58
N GLY A 23 21.40 4.91 5.73
CA GLY A 23 21.84 3.60 6.16
C GLY A 23 22.15 2.63 5.04
N ARG A 24 22.14 1.34 5.35
CA ARG A 24 22.43 0.27 4.38
C ARG A 24 21.14 -0.34 3.84
N PHE A 25 21.13 -0.69 2.56
CA PHE A 25 20.06 -1.50 2.00
C PHE A 25 20.08 -2.91 2.57
N VAL A 26 18.93 -3.36 3.06
CA VAL A 26 18.64 -4.76 3.41
C VAL A 26 17.91 -5.44 2.26
N LEU A 27 17.08 -4.69 1.55
CA LEU A 27 16.37 -5.14 0.35
C LEU A 27 16.30 -3.98 -0.64
N ASP A 28 16.63 -4.25 -1.90
CA ASP A 28 16.55 -3.28 -2.99
C ASP A 28 15.74 -3.87 -4.16
N GLY A 29 14.41 -3.77 -4.05
CA GLY A 29 13.48 -4.25 -5.06
C GLY A 29 12.73 -3.12 -5.75
N GLU A 30 12.05 -3.45 -6.84
CA GLU A 30 11.27 -2.47 -7.62
C GLU A 30 10.01 -1.97 -6.87
N LYS A 31 9.42 -2.81 -6.03
CA LYS A 31 8.16 -2.51 -5.30
C LYS A 31 8.36 -2.21 -3.82
N LEU A 32 9.49 -2.62 -3.27
CA LEU A 32 9.85 -2.45 -1.87
C LEU A 32 11.36 -2.22 -1.80
N VAL A 33 11.73 -1.18 -1.08
CA VAL A 33 13.12 -0.93 -0.66
C VAL A 33 13.12 -0.91 0.86
N ARG A 34 14.07 -1.63 1.47
CA ARG A 34 14.26 -1.69 2.91
C ARG A 34 15.64 -1.19 3.28
N VAL A 35 15.69 -0.24 4.20
CA VAL A 35 16.93 0.31 4.75
C VAL A 35 16.98 0.05 6.24
N LEU A 36 18.15 -0.38 6.73
CA LEU A 36 18.48 -0.33 8.14
C LEU A 36 19.33 0.94 8.36
N THR A 37 18.80 1.89 9.14
CA THR A 37 19.50 3.14 9.43
C THR A 37 20.72 2.91 10.32
N LYS A 38 21.59 3.91 10.41
CA LYS A 38 22.75 3.90 11.33
C LYS A 38 22.33 3.71 12.80
N ASP A 39 21.13 4.15 13.14
CA ASP A 39 20.55 4.03 14.48
C ASP A 39 19.74 2.74 14.67
N ASN A 40 19.92 1.75 13.79
CA ASN A 40 19.22 0.45 13.80
C ASN A 40 17.69 0.52 13.66
N VAL A 41 17.16 1.59 13.07
CA VAL A 41 15.74 1.69 12.70
C VAL A 41 15.53 1.08 11.32
N GLN A 42 14.56 0.18 11.18
CA GLN A 42 14.18 -0.35 9.88
C GLN A 42 13.16 0.56 9.20
N ILE A 43 13.47 1.00 7.98
CA ILE A 43 12.58 1.79 7.14
C ILE A 43 12.16 0.96 5.93
N ASP A 44 10.86 0.73 5.80
CA ASP A 44 10.24 0.10 4.63
C ASP A 44 9.61 1.15 3.71
N VAL A 45 10.06 1.18 2.46
CA VAL A 45 9.58 2.09 1.42
C VAL A 45 8.91 1.29 0.31
N TYR A 46 7.58 1.38 0.25
CA TYR A 46 6.77 0.75 -0.79
C TYR A 46 6.60 1.69 -1.97
N ILE A 47 6.78 1.15 -3.18
CA ILE A 47 6.71 1.91 -4.43
C ILE A 47 5.40 1.57 -5.14
N ALA A 48 4.58 2.59 -5.37
CA ALA A 48 3.32 2.47 -6.10
C ALA A 48 3.54 2.66 -7.61
N HIS A 49 2.86 1.83 -8.40
CA HIS A 49 2.77 1.93 -9.87
C HIS A 49 1.31 1.99 -10.28
N GLY A 50 0.72 3.18 -10.25
CA GLY A 50 -0.71 3.39 -10.57
C GLY A 50 -1.68 2.85 -9.51
N ASN A 51 -1.17 2.34 -8.39
CA ASN A 51 -1.94 1.70 -7.31
C ASN A 51 -1.68 2.36 -5.94
N TYR A 52 -1.45 3.67 -5.92
CA TYR A 52 -1.07 4.39 -4.71
C TYR A 52 -2.11 4.26 -3.59
N ASN A 53 -3.38 4.59 -3.88
CA ASN A 53 -4.46 4.57 -2.89
C ASN A 53 -4.68 3.18 -2.24
N PRO A 54 -4.83 2.07 -2.98
CA PRO A 54 -5.05 0.77 -2.36
C PRO A 54 -3.80 0.24 -1.65
N LEU A 55 -2.60 0.59 -2.15
CA LEU A 55 -1.36 0.26 -1.46
C LEU A 55 -1.21 1.04 -0.15
N LEU A 56 -1.58 2.33 -0.14
CA LEU A 56 -1.60 3.16 1.05
C LEU A 56 -2.56 2.58 2.09
N LEU A 57 -3.80 2.28 1.71
CA LEU A 57 -4.80 1.67 2.60
C LEU A 57 -4.26 0.46 3.37
N ILE A 58 -3.67 -0.50 2.64
CA ILE A 58 -3.15 -1.75 3.20
C ILE A 58 -1.91 -1.52 4.07
N ARG A 59 -1.17 -0.41 3.88
CA ARG A 59 0.03 -0.08 4.65
C ARG A 59 -0.20 0.90 5.80
N THR A 60 -1.37 1.53 5.85
CA THR A 60 -1.76 2.46 6.91
C THR A 60 -2.59 1.78 7.99
N GLY A 61 -3.53 0.91 7.62
CA GLY A 61 -4.37 0.22 8.61
C GLY A 61 -3.59 -0.81 9.43
N SER A 62 -4.04 -1.06 10.65
CA SER A 62 -3.52 -2.17 11.45
C SER A 62 -3.77 -3.52 10.78
N LEU A 63 -3.15 -4.56 11.33
CA LEU A 63 -3.43 -5.94 10.94
C LEU A 63 -4.93 -6.27 11.07
N TRP A 64 -5.59 -5.81 12.13
CA TRP A 64 -7.00 -6.12 12.42
C TRP A 64 -7.94 -5.39 11.47
N HIS A 65 -7.72 -4.09 11.26
CA HIS A 65 -8.46 -3.30 10.28
C HIS A 65 -8.40 -3.95 8.89
N ASN A 66 -7.19 -4.25 8.42
CA ASN A 66 -6.97 -4.85 7.11
C ASN A 66 -7.60 -6.25 7.00
N LYS A 67 -7.54 -7.04 8.08
CA LYS A 67 -8.20 -8.36 8.13
C LYS A 67 -9.71 -8.22 8.02
N LYS A 68 -10.32 -7.23 8.69
CA LYS A 68 -11.76 -6.97 8.61
C LYS A 68 -12.21 -6.63 7.19
N LEU A 69 -11.50 -5.72 6.51
CA LEU A 69 -11.77 -5.39 5.11
C LEU A 69 -11.63 -6.62 4.20
N CYS A 70 -10.56 -7.40 4.36
CA CYS A 70 -10.33 -8.62 3.58
C CYS A 70 -11.42 -9.67 3.80
N MET A 71 -11.87 -9.88 5.04
CA MET A 71 -12.94 -10.83 5.35
C MET A 71 -14.27 -10.39 4.72
N LYS A 72 -14.60 -9.10 4.79
CA LYS A 72 -15.79 -8.56 4.14
C LYS A 72 -15.71 -8.71 2.62
N ALA A 73 -14.57 -8.38 2.00
CA ALA A 73 -14.35 -8.58 0.58
C ALA A 73 -14.59 -10.04 0.17
N LYS A 74 -14.01 -11.00 0.91
CA LYS A 74 -14.21 -12.43 0.66
C LYS A 74 -15.67 -12.84 0.73
N SER A 75 -16.44 -12.33 1.70
CA SER A 75 -17.88 -12.63 1.81
C SER A 75 -18.71 -12.14 0.62
N LEU A 76 -18.20 -11.17 -0.14
CA LEU A 76 -18.81 -10.61 -1.34
C LEU A 76 -18.23 -11.21 -2.64
N ASN A 77 -17.46 -12.30 -2.56
CA ASN A 77 -16.68 -12.84 -3.68
C ASN A 77 -15.65 -11.87 -4.27
N TYR A 78 -15.17 -10.91 -3.46
CA TYR A 78 -14.12 -9.97 -3.82
C TYR A 78 -12.77 -10.34 -3.18
N SER A 79 -11.73 -9.66 -3.63
CA SER A 79 -10.37 -9.72 -3.08
C SER A 79 -9.81 -8.32 -2.95
N LEU A 80 -9.50 -7.87 -1.74
CA LEU A 80 -8.79 -6.63 -1.52
C LEU A 80 -7.28 -6.89 -1.69
N THR A 81 -6.65 -6.17 -2.61
CA THR A 81 -5.23 -6.31 -2.93
C THR A 81 -4.55 -4.95 -3.03
N ALA A 82 -3.21 -4.93 -3.11
CA ALA A 82 -2.47 -3.71 -3.38
C ALA A 82 -2.83 -3.05 -4.72
N LYS A 83 -3.55 -3.72 -5.63
CA LYS A 83 -4.04 -3.14 -6.90
C LYS A 83 -5.43 -2.50 -6.78
N GLY A 84 -6.15 -2.76 -5.69
CA GLY A 84 -7.55 -2.38 -5.52
C GLY A 84 -8.42 -3.55 -5.05
N LEU A 85 -9.72 -3.30 -5.01
CA LEU A 85 -10.74 -4.31 -4.76
C LEU A 85 -11.08 -5.01 -6.07
N ILE A 86 -10.94 -6.32 -6.11
CA ILE A 86 -11.08 -7.15 -7.32
C ILE A 86 -12.29 -8.06 -7.14
N ASN A 87 -13.20 -8.06 -8.11
CA ASN A 87 -14.26 -9.05 -8.17
C ASN A 87 -13.72 -10.37 -8.71
N LYS A 88 -13.82 -11.46 -7.95
CA LYS A 88 -13.24 -12.75 -8.35
C LYS A 88 -14.01 -13.45 -9.46
N LEU A 89 -15.28 -13.09 -9.70
CA LEU A 89 -16.10 -13.75 -10.72
C LEU A 89 -15.68 -13.36 -12.14
N ASN A 90 -15.16 -12.14 -12.32
CA ASN A 90 -14.79 -11.59 -13.62
C ASN A 90 -13.38 -10.97 -13.65
N GLU A 91 -12.63 -11.12 -12.55
CA GLU A 91 -11.29 -10.59 -12.33
C GLU A 91 -11.15 -9.07 -12.55
N ARG A 92 -12.25 -8.32 -12.44
CA ARG A 92 -12.23 -6.87 -12.65
C ARG A 92 -11.94 -6.11 -11.36
N VAL A 93 -11.15 -5.04 -11.50
CA VAL A 93 -11.00 -4.04 -10.44
C VAL A 93 -12.29 -3.24 -10.36
N ILE A 94 -12.93 -3.26 -9.20
CA ILE A 94 -14.20 -2.56 -8.94
C ILE A 94 -14.02 -1.26 -8.16
N ALA A 95 -12.91 -1.12 -7.41
CA ALA A 95 -12.58 0.11 -6.71
C ALA A 95 -11.06 0.25 -6.51
N THR A 96 -10.56 1.48 -6.66
CA THR A 96 -9.15 1.83 -6.43
C THR A 96 -8.97 2.97 -5.43
N SER A 97 -9.99 3.79 -5.14
CA SER A 97 -9.90 4.79 -4.06
C SER A 97 -10.27 4.18 -2.71
N GLU A 98 -9.75 4.69 -1.60
CA GLU A 98 -10.15 4.21 -0.28
C GLU A 98 -11.66 4.36 -0.06
N LYS A 99 -12.22 5.53 -0.38
CA LYS A 99 -13.66 5.80 -0.20
C LYS A 99 -14.52 4.83 -0.99
N ASP A 100 -14.19 4.55 -2.25
CA ASP A 100 -14.92 3.57 -3.05
C ASP A 100 -14.75 2.16 -2.48
N ILE A 101 -13.54 1.77 -2.06
CA ILE A 101 -13.31 0.45 -1.44
C ILE A 101 -14.18 0.28 -0.19
N PHE A 102 -14.26 1.28 0.68
CA PHE A 102 -15.11 1.25 1.87
C PHE A 102 -16.59 1.13 1.47
N ARG A 103 -17.04 1.94 0.50
CA ARG A 103 -18.42 1.92 -0.01
C ARG A 103 -18.80 0.55 -0.57
N GLU A 104 -17.99 -0.02 -1.46
CA GLU A 104 -18.22 -1.35 -2.06
C GLU A 104 -18.22 -2.48 -1.02
N LEU A 105 -17.50 -2.31 0.08
CA LEU A 105 -17.48 -3.24 1.20
C LEU A 105 -18.60 -2.99 2.22
N GLY A 106 -19.40 -1.94 2.07
CA GLY A 106 -20.49 -1.59 2.98
C GLY A 106 -20.00 -1.05 4.33
N PHE A 107 -18.88 -0.32 4.33
CA PHE A 107 -18.37 0.40 5.50
C PHE A 107 -18.47 1.91 5.27
N GLU A 108 -18.72 2.66 6.34
CA GLU A 108 -18.40 4.09 6.35
C GLU A 108 -16.90 4.29 6.28
N TYR A 109 -16.49 5.31 5.50
CA TYR A 109 -15.08 5.70 5.43
C TYR A 109 -14.56 6.07 6.81
N LYS A 110 -13.34 5.63 7.10
CA LYS A 110 -12.62 5.94 8.33
C LYS A 110 -11.29 6.60 8.00
N GLU A 111 -10.98 7.69 8.67
CA GLU A 111 -9.65 8.32 8.58
C GLU A 111 -8.58 7.37 9.14
N PRO A 112 -7.32 7.46 8.70
CA PRO A 112 -6.22 6.63 9.19
C PRO A 112 -6.14 6.46 10.70
N GLU A 113 -6.37 7.54 11.45
CA GLU A 113 -6.28 7.62 12.91
C GLU A 113 -7.39 6.81 13.61
N GLU A 114 -8.45 6.45 12.89
CA GLU A 114 -9.60 5.69 13.40
C GLU A 114 -9.53 4.18 13.05
N ARG A 115 -8.41 3.74 12.46
CA ARG A 115 -8.19 2.37 11.97
C ARG A 115 -7.36 1.56 12.99
N ASP A 116 -8.02 1.15 14.08
CA ASP A 116 -7.48 0.25 15.11
C ASP A 116 -6.82 -1.01 14.57
#